data_AF-A0A9E3YE04-F1
#
_entry.id   AF-A0A9E3YE04-F1
#
_cell.length_a   1.000
_cell.length_b   1.000
_cell.length_c   1.000
_cell.angle_alpha   90.00
_cell.angle_beta   90.00
_cell.angle_gamma   90.00
#
_symmetry.space_group_name_H-M   'P 1'
#
loop_
_entity.id
_entity.type
_entity.pdbx_description
1 polymer ?
#
loop_
_entity_poly.entity_id
_entity_poly.type
_entity_poly.pdbx_seq_one_letter_code
_entity_poly.pdbx_strand_id
1 'polypeptide(L)'
;FSVALPDLFGEAGREPSGGYIAGSVIKGCVSKEFVAFATQKTSPVVRWVRQLAVEAHRRCGGTGVGVVGMCFTGGFALAVAVEPIVDVAVLSQPSLPLPLGAKRRADLGLNTADRQAVAARADAGQLCAIGLRFTQDPMVRPERFEAL
;
A
#
# COMPACT_ATOMS: atom_id res chain seq x y z
N PHE A 1 6.26 1.86 -21.65
CA PHE A 1 5.63 2.03 -20.33
C PHE A 1 6.60 2.79 -19.43
N SER A 2 6.11 3.56 -18.46
CA SER A 2 6.93 4.37 -17.55
C SER A 2 6.70 3.92 -16.11
N VAL A 3 7.73 3.97 -15.27
CA VAL A 3 7.66 3.58 -13.86
C VAL A 3 8.12 4.74 -13.01
N ALA A 4 7.30 5.13 -12.04
CA ALA A 4 7.68 6.05 -10.97
C ALA A 4 7.84 5.24 -9.68
N LEU A 5 8.97 5.38 -9.00
CA LEU A 5 9.25 4.73 -7.74
C LEU A 5 9.51 5.82 -6.68
N PRO A 6 8.64 5.97 -5.67
CA PRO A 6 8.91 6.90 -4.57
C PRO A 6 10.05 6.37 -3.71
N ASP A 7 11.02 7.23 -3.40
CA ASP A 7 12.04 6.93 -2.39
C ASP A 7 11.42 7.13 -0.99
N LEU A 8 10.99 6.03 -0.37
CA LEU A 8 10.32 6.02 0.94
C LEU A 8 11.21 5.52 2.07
N PHE A 9 12.30 4.81 1.74
CA PHE A 9 13.11 4.10 2.72
C PHE A 9 14.60 4.26 2.42
N GLY A 10 15.35 4.65 3.45
CA GLY A 10 16.79 4.72 3.36
C GLY A 10 17.25 5.84 2.41
N GLU A 11 18.28 5.54 1.65
CA GLU A 11 19.02 6.43 0.76
C GLU A 11 19.28 5.66 -0.55
N ALA A 12 18.81 6.22 -1.67
CA ALA A 12 18.96 5.63 -2.98
C ALA A 12 20.43 5.39 -3.35
N GLY A 13 20.72 4.20 -3.89
CA GLY A 13 22.07 3.82 -4.35
C GLY A 13 23.01 3.29 -3.26
N ARG A 14 22.62 3.34 -1.98
CA ARG A 14 23.42 2.77 -0.90
C ARG A 14 23.36 1.24 -0.89
N GLU A 15 24.52 0.59 -0.79
CA GLU A 15 24.60 -0.87 -0.74
C GLU A 15 23.84 -1.46 0.47
N PRO A 16 23.10 -2.57 0.26
CA PRO A 16 22.36 -3.21 1.33
C PRO A 16 23.30 -3.90 2.32
N SER A 17 23.09 -3.65 3.61
CA SER A 17 23.68 -4.44 4.70
C SER A 17 22.60 -4.82 5.71
N GLY A 18 22.77 -5.94 6.41
CA GLY A 18 21.77 -6.43 7.37
C GLY A 18 21.37 -5.38 8.41
N GLY A 19 22.36 -4.66 8.97
CA GLY A 19 22.12 -3.57 9.93
C GLY A 19 21.40 -2.37 9.31
N TYR A 20 21.72 -2.03 8.05
CA TYR A 20 21.08 -0.91 7.35
C TYR A 20 19.64 -1.21 6.95
N ILE A 21 19.36 -2.42 6.47
CA ILE A 21 18.00 -2.89 6.17
C ILE A 21 17.18 -2.90 7.46
N ALA A 22 17.70 -3.49 8.54
CA ALA A 22 17.00 -3.53 9.83
C ALA A 22 16.72 -2.12 10.35
N GLY A 23 17.68 -1.19 10.27
CA GLY A 23 17.49 0.20 10.64
C GLY A 23 16.41 0.91 9.83
N SER A 24 16.33 0.65 8.52
CA SER A 24 15.32 1.23 7.62
C SER A 24 13.91 0.70 7.94
N VAL A 25 13.80 -0.61 8.20
CA VAL A 25 12.53 -1.24 8.60
C VAL A 25 12.06 -0.72 9.96
N ILE A 26 12.96 -0.65 10.96
CA ILE A 26 12.63 -0.12 12.30
C ILE A 26 12.14 1.33 12.19
N LYS A 27 12.84 2.18 11.42
CA LYS A 27 12.40 3.55 11.16
C LYS A 27 11.02 3.59 10.53
N GLY A 28 10.74 2.73 9.54
CA GLY A 28 9.40 2.57 8.96
C GLY A 28 8.34 2.23 10.01
N CYS A 29 8.61 1.24 10.86
CA CYS A 29 7.67 0.77 11.89
C CYS A 29 7.35 1.81 12.98
N VAL A 30 8.32 2.63 13.39
CA VAL A 30 8.14 3.64 14.45
C VAL A 30 7.69 4.99 13.90
N SER A 31 7.87 5.24 12.60
CA SER A 31 7.51 6.50 11.98
C SER A 31 5.99 6.72 11.95
N LYS A 32 5.59 7.94 12.33
CA LYS A 32 4.19 8.41 12.25
C LYS A 32 3.66 8.44 10.80
N GLU A 33 4.55 8.42 9.81
CA GLU A 33 4.20 8.47 8.38
C GLU A 33 3.60 7.16 7.86
N PHE A 34 3.93 6.02 8.48
CA PHE A 34 3.56 4.70 7.99
C PHE A 34 2.61 3.95 8.92
N VAL A 35 2.38 4.48 10.13
CA VAL A 35 1.33 4.05 11.05
C VAL A 35 1.23 2.51 11.19
N ALA A 36 2.39 1.84 11.31
CA ALA A 36 2.51 0.39 11.13
C ALA A 36 1.65 -0.46 12.08
N PHE A 37 1.15 0.14 13.17
CA PHE A 37 0.35 -0.53 14.19
C PHE A 37 -1.09 -0.02 14.33
N ALA A 38 -1.49 1.05 13.63
CA ALA A 38 -2.87 1.53 13.76
C ALA A 38 -3.81 0.78 12.82
N THR A 39 -5.00 0.53 13.32
CA THR A 39 -6.13 -0.02 12.56
C THR A 39 -7.00 1.11 12.02
N GLN A 40 -7.73 0.85 10.94
CA GLN A 40 -8.70 1.78 10.35
C GLN A 40 -8.11 3.15 10.03
N LYS A 41 -6.84 3.18 9.60
CA LYS A 41 -6.11 4.42 9.33
C LYS A 41 -5.23 4.27 8.11
N THR A 42 -5.45 5.18 7.16
CA THR A 42 -4.57 5.36 6.01
C THR A 42 -3.29 6.08 6.44
N SER A 43 -2.14 5.58 5.99
CA SER A 43 -0.84 6.15 6.31
C SER A 43 -0.65 7.55 5.69
N PRO A 44 -0.19 8.57 6.44
CA PRO A 44 0.02 9.93 5.90
C PRO A 44 0.90 9.99 4.66
N VAL A 45 1.89 9.11 4.55
CA VAL A 45 2.78 9.00 3.38
C VAL A 45 2.01 8.75 2.07
N VAL A 46 0.85 8.09 2.14
CA VAL A 46 0.01 7.80 0.96
C VAL A 46 -0.41 9.08 0.25
N ARG A 47 -0.56 10.21 0.96
CA ARG A 47 -0.88 11.50 0.32
C ARG A 47 0.16 11.87 -0.74
N TRP A 48 1.44 11.65 -0.45
CA TRP A 48 2.52 11.92 -1.39
C TRP A 48 2.53 10.92 -2.55
N VAL A 49 2.26 9.65 -2.27
CA VAL A 49 2.20 8.60 -3.30
C VAL A 49 1.00 8.81 -4.25
N ARG A 50 -0.15 9.27 -3.74
CA ARG A 50 -1.30 9.69 -4.55
C ARG A 50 -0.93 10.81 -5.50
N GLN A 51 -0.28 11.86 -5.00
CA GLN A 51 0.19 12.96 -5.84
C GLN A 51 1.23 12.52 -6.88
N LEU A 52 2.10 11.56 -6.53
CA LEU A 52 3.03 10.96 -7.49
C LEU A 52 2.28 10.24 -8.62
N ALA A 53 1.21 9.50 -8.32
CA ALA A 53 0.41 8.85 -9.36
C ALA A 53 -0.26 9.88 -10.29
N VAL A 54 -0.81 10.96 -9.73
CA VAL A 54 -1.41 12.07 -10.49
C VAL A 54 -0.38 12.73 -11.42
N GLU A 55 0.80 13.04 -10.88
CA GLU A 55 1.87 13.66 -11.65
C GLU A 55 2.44 12.72 -12.73
N ALA A 56 2.58 11.43 -12.42
CA ALA A 56 3.02 10.41 -13.38
C ALA A 56 2.01 10.30 -14.54
N HIS A 57 0.71 10.24 -14.25
CA HIS A 57 -0.34 10.23 -15.26
C HIS A 57 -0.32 11.50 -16.11
N ARG A 58 -0.19 12.68 -15.48
CA ARG A 58 -0.10 13.97 -16.20
C ARG A 58 1.07 14.02 -17.17
N ARG A 59 2.23 13.45 -16.80
CA ARG A 59 3.44 13.43 -17.64
C ARG A 59 3.38 12.39 -18.75
N CYS A 60 2.84 11.21 -18.46
CA CYS A 60 2.89 10.06 -19.38
C CYS A 60 1.62 9.91 -20.23
N GLY A 61 0.50 10.53 -19.83
CA GLY A 61 -0.81 10.31 -20.44
C GLY A 61 -1.31 8.88 -20.26
N GLY A 62 -2.19 8.44 -21.15
CA GLY A 62 -2.79 7.09 -21.15
C GLY A 62 -4.17 7.04 -20.52
N THR A 63 -4.72 5.84 -20.37
CA THR A 63 -6.07 5.63 -19.81
C THR A 63 -6.08 5.73 -18.28
N GLY A 64 -4.95 5.45 -17.64
CA GLY A 64 -4.79 5.50 -16.19
C GLY A 64 -3.43 4.94 -15.75
N VAL A 65 -3.35 4.59 -14.47
CA VAL A 65 -2.12 4.16 -13.76
C VAL A 65 -2.36 2.82 -13.07
N GLY A 66 -1.37 1.94 -13.18
CA GLY A 66 -1.27 0.75 -12.34
C GLY A 66 -0.40 1.03 -11.11
N VAL A 67 -0.84 0.58 -9.93
CA VAL A 67 -0.08 0.72 -8.68
C VAL A 67 0.24 -0.67 -8.12
N VAL A 68 1.51 -0.91 -7.81
CA VAL A 68 1.96 -2.14 -7.16
C VAL A 68 2.58 -1.78 -5.81
N GLY A 69 2.05 -2.34 -4.74
CA GLY A 69 2.60 -2.25 -3.40
C GLY A 69 3.12 -3.61 -2.95
N MET A 70 4.19 -3.63 -2.15
CA MET A 70 4.76 -4.87 -1.61
C MET A 70 5.03 -4.78 -0.11
N CYS A 71 4.73 -5.87 0.61
CA CYS A 71 5.01 -6.01 2.04
C CYS A 71 4.44 -4.82 2.82
N PHE A 72 5.32 -4.00 3.37
CA PHE A 72 5.00 -2.81 4.15
C PHE A 72 4.16 -1.80 3.36
N THR A 73 4.38 -1.70 2.06
CA THR A 73 3.62 -0.81 1.15
C THR A 73 2.48 -1.53 0.43
N GLY A 74 2.25 -2.82 0.68
CA GLY A 74 1.23 -3.59 -0.03
C GLY A 74 -0.17 -2.99 0.09
N GLY A 75 -0.58 -2.60 1.30
CA GLY A 75 -1.86 -1.92 1.54
C GLY A 75 -1.94 -0.51 0.92
N PHE A 76 -0.80 0.11 0.61
CA PHE A 76 -0.80 1.46 0.02
C PHE A 76 -1.31 1.44 -1.41
N ALA A 77 -1.25 0.31 -2.12
CA ALA A 77 -1.83 0.20 -3.45
C ALA A 77 -3.35 0.49 -3.42
N LEU A 78 -4.10 -0.06 -2.46
CA LEU A 78 -5.52 0.30 -2.29
C LEU A 78 -5.68 1.76 -1.86
N ALA A 79 -4.82 2.22 -0.97
CA ALA A 79 -4.90 3.58 -0.47
C ALA A 79 -4.67 4.61 -1.58
N VAL A 80 -3.81 4.33 -2.55
CA VAL A 80 -3.59 5.16 -3.75
C VAL A 80 -4.73 4.99 -4.75
N ALA A 81 -5.35 3.80 -4.82
CA ALA A 81 -6.50 3.50 -5.66
C ALA A 81 -7.81 4.21 -5.25
N VAL A 82 -7.77 5.19 -4.36
CA VAL A 82 -8.84 6.18 -4.23
C VAL A 82 -8.79 7.18 -5.39
N GLU A 83 -7.62 7.42 -5.98
CA GLU A 83 -7.45 8.34 -7.09
C GLU A 83 -8.10 7.78 -8.37
N PRO A 84 -9.04 8.50 -9.02
CA PRO A 84 -9.81 7.99 -10.17
C PRO A 84 -8.98 7.52 -11.36
N ILE A 85 -7.74 8.03 -11.48
CA ILE A 85 -6.79 7.66 -12.52
C ILE A 85 -6.15 6.28 -12.32
N VAL A 86 -6.36 5.63 -11.18
CA VAL A 86 -5.77 4.32 -10.88
C VAL A 86 -6.71 3.21 -11.36
N ASP A 87 -6.35 2.51 -12.42
CA ASP A 87 -7.18 1.45 -13.01
C ASP A 87 -6.96 0.10 -12.34
N VAL A 88 -5.73 -0.14 -11.86
CA VAL A 88 -5.32 -1.42 -11.29
C VAL A 88 -4.49 -1.21 -10.02
N ALA A 89 -4.83 -1.93 -8.97
CA ALA A 89 -4.09 -1.96 -7.71
C ALA A 89 -3.67 -3.39 -7.37
N VAL A 90 -2.36 -3.63 -7.27
CA VAL A 90 -1.79 -4.93 -6.91
C VAL A 90 -1.18 -4.86 -5.51
N LEU A 91 -1.72 -5.67 -4.61
CA LEU A 91 -1.27 -5.82 -3.23
C LEU A 91 -0.45 -7.10 -3.11
N SER A 92 0.87 -6.98 -3.19
CA SER A 92 1.78 -8.11 -2.96
C SER A 92 2.14 -8.22 -1.48
N GLN A 93 1.63 -9.24 -0.81
CA GLN A 93 1.87 -9.52 0.61
C GLN A 93 1.61 -8.29 1.51
N PRO A 94 0.43 -7.66 1.48
CA PRO A 94 0.17 -6.46 2.27
C PRO A 94 0.30 -6.77 3.77
N SER A 95 1.37 -6.29 4.42
CA SER A 95 1.73 -6.69 5.78
C SER A 95 1.27 -5.74 6.87
N LEU A 96 0.82 -4.54 6.50
CA LEU A 96 0.34 -3.52 7.44
C LEU A 96 -1.20 -3.50 7.58
N PRO A 97 -1.71 -3.17 8.78
CA PRO A 97 -0.96 -3.04 10.03
C PRO A 97 -0.36 -4.38 10.47
N LEU A 98 0.78 -4.37 11.17
CA LEU A 98 1.44 -5.61 11.58
C LEU A 98 0.46 -6.50 12.37
N PRO A 99 0.39 -7.83 12.13
CA PRO A 99 -0.73 -8.71 12.51
C PRO A 99 -0.78 -9.10 14.01
N LEU A 100 -0.56 -8.13 14.88
CA LEU A 100 -0.59 -8.27 16.34
C LEU A 100 -2.04 -8.15 16.84
N GLY A 101 -2.67 -9.30 17.04
CA GLY A 101 -4.06 -9.43 17.51
C GLY A 101 -5.10 -9.42 16.38
N ALA A 102 -6.28 -9.99 16.65
CA ALA A 102 -7.30 -10.27 15.65
C ALA A 102 -7.70 -9.03 14.82
N LYS A 103 -7.88 -7.86 15.47
CA LYS A 103 -8.27 -6.62 14.77
C LYS A 103 -7.29 -6.22 13.66
N ARG A 104 -5.98 -6.31 13.90
CA ARG A 104 -4.96 -5.94 12.90
C ARG A 104 -4.83 -6.97 11.79
N ARG A 105 -5.07 -8.25 12.10
CA ARG A 105 -5.02 -9.35 11.12
C ARG A 105 -6.06 -9.19 10.01
N ALA A 106 -7.22 -8.61 10.32
CA ALA A 106 -8.29 -8.36 9.35
C ALA A 106 -8.29 -6.94 8.77
N ASP A 107 -7.39 -6.06 9.22
CA ASP A 107 -7.40 -4.66 8.82
C ASP A 107 -6.66 -4.45 7.48
N LEU A 108 -7.24 -3.63 6.60
CA LEU A 108 -6.69 -3.31 5.28
C LEU A 108 -5.67 -2.17 5.28
N GLY A 109 -5.47 -1.48 6.41
CA GLY A 109 -4.63 -0.29 6.49
C GLY A 109 -5.26 0.95 5.85
N LEU A 110 -6.60 1.00 5.80
CA LEU A 110 -7.39 2.10 5.25
C LEU A 110 -8.28 2.70 6.32
N ASN A 111 -8.48 4.01 6.29
CA ASN A 111 -9.60 4.62 7.01
C ASN A 111 -10.95 4.26 6.35
N THR A 112 -12.05 4.49 7.07
CA THR A 112 -13.40 4.13 6.62
C THR A 112 -13.77 4.78 5.28
N ALA A 113 -13.43 6.06 5.07
CA ALA A 113 -13.77 6.77 3.85
C ALA A 113 -13.01 6.22 2.63
N ASP A 114 -11.71 5.97 2.78
CA ASP A 114 -10.88 5.39 1.72
C ASP A 114 -11.33 3.97 1.39
N ARG A 115 -11.69 3.16 2.39
CA ARG A 115 -12.23 1.80 2.16
C ARG A 115 -13.53 1.85 1.36
N GLN A 116 -14.45 2.73 1.73
CA GLN A 116 -15.72 2.90 1.01
C GLN A 116 -15.51 3.38 -0.42
N ALA A 117 -14.59 4.33 -0.63
CA ALA A 117 -14.27 4.83 -1.97
C ALA A 117 -13.69 3.73 -2.87
N VAL A 118 -12.75 2.94 -2.37
CA VAL A 118 -12.16 1.81 -3.12
C VAL A 118 -13.22 0.77 -3.47
N ALA A 119 -14.07 0.38 -2.51
CA ALA A 119 -15.15 -0.58 -2.75
C ALA A 119 -16.13 -0.07 -3.81
N ALA A 120 -16.60 1.17 -3.70
CA ALA A 120 -17.51 1.78 -4.68
C ALA A 120 -16.91 1.81 -6.09
N ARG A 121 -15.61 2.08 -6.22
CA ARG A 121 -14.92 2.04 -7.51
C ARG A 121 -14.81 0.64 -8.09
N ALA A 122 -14.50 -0.36 -7.26
CA ALA A 122 -14.46 -1.75 -7.68
C ALA A 122 -15.85 -2.23 -8.14
N ASP A 123 -16.90 -1.93 -7.37
CA ASP A 123 -18.29 -2.27 -7.70
C ASP A 123 -18.76 -1.61 -9.01
N ALA A 124 -18.28 -0.39 -9.29
CA ALA A 124 -18.55 0.33 -10.54
C ALA A 124 -17.71 -0.17 -11.74
N GLY A 125 -16.84 -1.16 -11.56
CA GLY A 125 -15.94 -1.65 -12.61
C GLY A 125 -14.83 -0.67 -12.99
N GLN A 126 -14.56 0.33 -12.16
CA GLN A 126 -13.57 1.40 -12.40
C GLN A 126 -12.19 1.09 -11.79
N LEU A 127 -12.06 -0.03 -11.08
CA LEU A 127 -10.84 -0.45 -10.41
C LEU A 127 -10.76 -1.98 -10.40
N CYS A 128 -9.63 -2.52 -10.87
CA CYS A 128 -9.25 -3.91 -10.65
C CYS A 128 -8.28 -4.01 -9.47
N ALA A 129 -8.70 -4.65 -8.38
CA ALA A 129 -7.83 -4.92 -7.23
C ALA A 129 -7.40 -6.38 -7.21
N ILE A 130 -6.09 -6.64 -7.13
CA ILE A 130 -5.51 -7.98 -7.07
C ILE A 130 -4.71 -8.11 -5.77
N GLY A 131 -5.13 -9.02 -4.90
CA GLY A 131 -4.37 -9.37 -3.70
C GLY A 131 -3.57 -10.65 -3.90
N LEU A 132 -2.30 -10.66 -3.49
CA LEU A 132 -1.42 -11.83 -3.49
C LEU A 132 -0.85 -12.06 -2.09
N ARG A 133 -0.88 -13.31 -1.61
CA ARG A 133 -0.22 -13.72 -0.36
C ARG A 133 0.35 -15.13 -0.50
N PHE A 134 1.41 -15.42 0.24
CA PHE A 134 1.79 -16.80 0.50
C PHE A 134 0.94 -17.37 1.62
N THR A 135 0.49 -18.62 1.48
CA THR A 135 -0.40 -19.27 2.45
C THR A 135 0.21 -19.33 3.86
N GLN A 136 1.54 -19.46 3.94
CA GLN A 136 2.32 -19.61 5.18
C GLN A 136 2.98 -18.30 5.67
N ASP A 137 2.65 -17.15 5.07
CA ASP A 137 3.20 -15.87 5.52
C ASP A 137 2.57 -15.44 6.86
N PRO A 138 3.34 -15.37 7.97
CA PRO A 138 2.80 -14.97 9.27
C PRO A 138 2.46 -13.48 9.33
N MET A 139 3.03 -12.66 8.45
CA MET A 139 2.81 -11.22 8.38
C MET A 139 1.52 -10.86 7.63
N VAL A 140 1.04 -11.76 6.77
CA VAL A 140 -0.10 -11.56 5.88
C VAL A 140 -1.12 -12.67 6.10
N ARG A 141 -1.98 -12.44 7.08
CA ARG A 141 -2.97 -13.40 7.56
C ARG A 141 -4.18 -13.46 6.61
N PRO A 142 -4.81 -14.65 6.40
CA PRO A 142 -5.97 -14.80 5.52
C PRO A 142 -7.12 -13.85 5.86
N GLU A 143 -7.30 -13.55 7.15
CA GLU A 143 -8.34 -12.66 7.66
C GLU A 143 -8.31 -11.26 6.99
N ARG A 144 -7.13 -10.79 6.53
CA ARG A 144 -7.00 -9.52 5.79
C ARG A 144 -7.66 -9.58 4.42
N PHE A 145 -7.59 -10.73 3.78
CA PHE A 145 -8.12 -10.95 2.43
C PHE A 145 -9.61 -11.27 2.46
N GLU A 146 -10.08 -11.90 3.54
CA GLU A 146 -11.51 -12.09 3.80
C GLU A 146 -12.25 -10.77 4.04
N ALA A 147 -11.51 -9.70 4.38
CA ALA A 147 -12.05 -8.36 4.60
C ALA A 147 -12.01 -7.43 3.36
N LEU A 148 -11.44 -7.90 2.24
CA LEU A 148 -11.35 -7.15 0.97
C LEU A 148 -12.68 -7.10 0.22
#